data_AF-A0A919HF73-F1
#
_entry.id   AF-A0A919HF73-F1
#
_cell.length_a   1.000
_cell.length_b   1.000
_cell.length_c   1.000
_cell.angle_alpha   90.00
_cell.angle_beta   90.00
_cell.angle_gamma   90.00
#
_symmetry.space_group_name_H-M   'P 1'
#
loop_
_entity.id
_entity.type
_entity.pdbx_description
1 polymer ?
#
loop_
_entity_poly.entity_id
_entity_poly.type
_entity_poly.pdbx_seq_one_letter_code
_entity_poly.pdbx_strand_id
1 'polypeptide(L)'
;MTNNGSGACTMNGYPGVDLVGGGKTWSLSRQTSVSPHAVTVKPGGSTSFTITYLPFTEGSGQKLDVKTVVVTPPNETTSAKVAWDFQPVLLQDGATHPGTFVGPVGGK
;
A
#
# COMPACT_ATOMS: atom_id res chain seq x y z
N MET A 1 2.56 -9.30 -5.30
CA MET A 1 1.24 -9.77 -5.78
C MET A 1 1.46 -10.81 -6.85
N THR A 2 0.72 -11.91 -6.81
CA THR A 2 0.92 -13.05 -7.74
C THR A 2 -0.39 -13.35 -8.46
N ASN A 3 -0.31 -13.57 -9.77
CA ASN A 3 -1.46 -13.97 -10.57
C ASN A 3 -1.68 -15.48 -10.41
N ASN A 4 -2.68 -15.86 -9.61
CA ASN A 4 -3.07 -17.26 -9.40
C ASN A 4 -4.15 -17.74 -10.40
N GLY A 5 -4.56 -16.90 -11.36
CA GLY A 5 -5.52 -17.25 -12.40
C GLY A 5 -4.87 -17.97 -13.58
N SER A 6 -5.71 -18.48 -14.48
CA SER A 6 -5.27 -19.16 -15.71
C SER A 6 -4.98 -18.23 -16.89
N GLY A 7 -5.42 -16.96 -16.81
CA GLY A 7 -5.20 -15.94 -17.84
C GLY A 7 -4.19 -14.87 -17.42
N ALA A 8 -3.64 -14.13 -18.38
CA ALA A 8 -2.84 -12.95 -18.08
C ALA A 8 -3.74 -11.83 -17.53
N CYS A 9 -3.25 -11.11 -16.51
CA CYS A 9 -3.93 -9.96 -15.93
C CYS A 9 -3.11 -8.69 -16.23
N THR A 10 -3.78 -7.59 -16.57
CA THR A 10 -3.13 -6.29 -16.76
C THR A 10 -3.62 -5.32 -15.70
N MET A 11 -2.69 -4.74 -14.96
CA MET A 11 -2.94 -3.73 -13.94
C MET A 11 -2.33 -2.40 -14.38
N ASN A 12 -3.02 -1.29 -14.09
CA ASN A 12 -2.47 0.05 -14.25
C ASN A 12 -2.96 0.91 -13.08
N GLY A 13 -2.04 1.59 -12.40
CA GLY A 13 -2.35 2.48 -11.30
C GLY A 13 -1.73 2.05 -9.98
N TYR A 14 -2.44 2.37 -8.90
CA TYR A 14 -2.01 2.21 -7.53
C TYR A 14 -2.90 1.18 -6.83
N PRO A 15 -2.33 0.28 -6.02
CA PRO A 15 -3.16 -0.51 -5.13
C PRO A 15 -3.78 0.40 -4.07
N GLY A 16 -4.99 0.07 -3.63
CA GLY A 16 -5.50 0.57 -2.36
C GLY A 16 -4.70 -0.06 -1.23
N VAL A 17 -4.23 0.75 -0.28
CA VAL A 17 -3.51 0.27 0.90
C VAL A 17 -4.10 0.93 2.13
N ASP A 18 -4.58 0.11 3.05
CA ASP A 18 -5.07 0.54 4.35
C ASP A 18 -4.17 0.01 5.46
N LEU A 19 -3.68 0.91 6.32
CA LEU A 19 -3.00 0.56 7.55
C LEU A 19 -4.04 0.43 8.67
N VAL A 20 -4.12 -0.75 9.27
CA VAL A 20 -5.13 -1.08 10.29
C VAL A 20 -4.44 -1.39 11.62
N GLY A 21 -4.83 -0.67 12.67
CA GLY A 21 -4.27 -0.84 14.00
C GLY A 21 -4.66 0.26 14.98
N GLY A 22 -4.47 0.04 16.27
CA GLY A 22 -4.83 1.02 17.31
C GLY A 22 -6.28 1.50 17.28
N GLY A 23 -7.22 0.66 16.79
CA GLY A 23 -8.63 1.03 16.62
C GLY A 23 -8.93 1.95 15.43
N LYS A 24 -7.96 2.17 14.52
CA LYS A 24 -8.09 3.04 13.35
C LYS A 24 -7.74 2.29 12.06
N THR A 25 -8.35 2.73 10.98
CA THR A 25 -7.96 2.41 9.61
C THR A 25 -7.52 3.69 8.91
N TRP A 26 -6.36 3.69 8.27
CA TRP A 26 -5.86 4.80 7.49
C TRP A 26 -5.52 4.38 6.06
N SER A 27 -6.28 4.89 5.10
CA SER A 27 -6.03 4.69 3.66
C SER A 27 -4.89 5.59 3.20
N LEU A 28 -3.86 4.99 2.61
CA LEU A 28 -2.66 5.70 2.19
C LEU A 28 -2.91 6.56 0.94
N SER A 29 -2.30 7.74 0.94
CA SER A 29 -2.19 8.56 -0.26
C SER A 29 -1.31 7.90 -1.31
N ARG A 30 -1.55 8.23 -2.57
CA ARG A 30 -0.76 7.74 -3.71
C ARG A 30 0.45 8.65 -3.91
N GLN A 31 1.59 8.07 -4.25
CA GLN A 31 2.74 8.87 -4.67
C GLN A 31 2.40 9.66 -5.93
N THR A 32 2.91 10.88 -6.04
CA THR A 32 2.65 11.78 -7.19
C THR A 32 3.87 11.97 -8.08
N SER A 33 5.05 11.55 -7.63
CA SER A 33 6.33 11.72 -8.32
C SER A 33 6.58 10.74 -9.47
N VAL A 34 5.80 9.66 -9.57
CA VAL A 34 5.95 8.63 -10.60
C VAL A 34 4.60 8.35 -11.23
N SER A 35 4.52 8.39 -12.56
CA SER A 35 3.30 8.01 -13.28
C SER A 35 3.17 6.48 -13.36
N PRO A 36 1.96 5.92 -13.12
CA PRO A 36 1.73 4.49 -13.31
C PRO A 36 1.81 4.12 -14.81
N HIS A 37 2.16 2.87 -15.06
CA HIS A 37 2.12 2.26 -16.40
C HIS A 37 1.40 0.92 -16.34
N ALA A 38 1.01 0.40 -17.51
CA ALA A 38 0.38 -0.90 -17.60
C ALA A 38 1.39 -2.02 -17.32
N VAL A 39 1.05 -2.91 -16.39
CA VAL A 39 1.83 -4.09 -16.02
C VAL A 39 1.00 -5.33 -16.32
N THR A 40 1.46 -6.13 -17.28
CA THR A 40 0.85 -7.44 -17.58
C THR A 40 1.58 -8.54 -16.83
N VAL A 41 0.84 -9.30 -16.04
CA VAL A 41 1.32 -10.43 -15.25
C VAL A 41 0.75 -11.71 -15.83
N LYS A 42 1.62 -12.56 -16.37
CA LYS A 42 1.25 -13.90 -16.88
C LYS A 42 0.76 -14.80 -15.73
N PRO A 43 0.03 -15.89 -16.03
CA PRO A 43 -0.31 -16.92 -15.03
C PRO A 43 0.93 -17.36 -14.24
N GLY A 44 0.83 -17.41 -12.91
CA GLY A 44 1.94 -17.73 -11.99
C GLY A 44 2.99 -16.63 -11.85
N GLY A 45 2.93 -15.56 -12.65
CA GLY A 45 3.83 -14.41 -12.54
C GLY A 45 3.49 -13.52 -11.35
N SER A 46 4.43 -12.64 -11.01
CA SER A 46 4.28 -11.68 -9.91
C SER A 46 4.69 -10.28 -10.31
N THR A 47 4.13 -9.30 -9.61
CA THR A 47 4.55 -7.91 -9.62
C THR A 47 4.55 -7.36 -8.19
N SER A 48 5.17 -6.21 -7.99
CA SER A 48 5.31 -5.54 -6.70
C SER A 48 4.87 -4.10 -6.76
N PHE A 49 4.74 -3.50 -5.59
CA PHE A 49 4.60 -2.06 -5.37
C PHE A 49 5.32 -1.76 -4.04
N THR A 50 5.58 -0.48 -3.79
CA THR A 50 6.30 -0.05 -2.59
C THR A 50 5.37 0.76 -1.70
N ILE A 51 5.39 0.47 -0.40
CA ILE A 51 4.83 1.34 0.64
C ILE A 51 6.01 2.08 1.26
N THR A 52 6.00 3.40 1.18
CA THR A 52 6.91 4.25 1.93
C THR A 52 6.19 4.65 3.21
N TYR A 53 6.85 4.55 4.36
CA TYR A 53 6.24 4.96 5.64
C TYR A 53 7.20 5.79 6.48
N LEU A 54 6.65 6.72 7.26
CA LEU A 54 7.36 7.43 8.31
C LEU A 54 7.19 6.70 9.64
N PRO A 55 8.27 6.15 10.22
CA PRO A 55 8.21 5.56 11.55
C PRO A 55 7.81 6.59 12.61
N PHE A 56 7.02 6.17 13.58
CA PHE A 56 6.77 6.96 14.77
C PHE A 56 8.02 6.99 15.66
N THR A 57 8.38 8.17 16.15
CA THR A 57 9.31 8.36 17.27
C THR A 57 8.64 9.13 18.38
N GLU A 58 9.07 8.95 19.63
CA GLU A 58 8.53 9.74 20.75
C GLU A 58 8.66 11.24 20.48
N GLY A 59 7.57 11.99 20.72
CA GLY A 59 7.49 13.43 20.44
C GLY A 59 7.20 13.81 18.97
N SER A 60 7.19 12.87 18.03
CA SER A 60 6.93 13.18 16.59
C SER A 60 5.46 13.47 16.25
N GLY A 61 4.52 13.12 17.13
CA GLY A 61 3.09 13.34 16.93
C GLY A 61 2.22 12.17 17.39
N GLN A 62 1.18 11.87 16.63
CA GLN A 62 0.27 10.77 16.93
C GLN A 62 0.81 9.43 16.42
N LYS A 63 0.73 8.40 17.27
CA LYS A 63 1.15 7.03 16.94
C LYS A 63 -0.01 6.24 16.35
N LEU A 64 0.24 5.54 15.24
CA LEU A 64 -0.59 4.44 14.76
C LEU A 64 0.13 3.11 14.99
N ASP A 65 -0.37 2.31 15.94
CA ASP A 65 0.14 0.95 16.19
C ASP A 65 -0.47 -0.05 15.19
N VAL A 66 0.06 -0.03 13.96
CA VAL A 66 -0.38 -0.87 12.84
C VAL A 66 -0.16 -2.34 13.16
N LYS A 67 -1.17 -3.16 12.90
CA LYS A 67 -1.11 -4.64 13.03
C LYS A 67 -1.27 -5.34 11.70
N THR A 68 -2.03 -4.75 10.79
CA THR A 68 -2.38 -5.36 9.52
C THR A 68 -2.33 -4.31 8.41
N VAL A 69 -1.78 -4.70 7.27
CA VAL A 69 -1.94 -3.98 6.00
C VAL A 69 -2.98 -4.70 5.17
N VAL A 70 -3.99 -3.95 4.72
CA VAL A 70 -4.98 -4.44 3.75
C VAL A 70 -4.62 -3.87 2.39
N VAL A 71 -4.42 -4.75 1.42
CA VAL A 71 -3.99 -4.39 0.06
C VAL A 71 -5.08 -4.81 -0.93
N THR A 72 -5.59 -3.85 -1.69
CA THR A 72 -6.55 -4.08 -2.78
C THR A 72 -5.85 -3.77 -4.11
N PRO A 73 -5.65 -4.76 -5.01
CA PRO A 73 -5.03 -4.52 -6.30
C PRO A 73 -5.79 -3.46 -7.14
N PRO A 74 -5.13 -2.79 -8.10
CA PRO A 74 -5.80 -1.83 -8.97
C PRO A 74 -6.98 -2.47 -9.71
N ASN A 75 -8.11 -1.78 -9.73
CA ASN A 75 -9.36 -2.22 -10.38
C ASN A 75 -9.94 -3.55 -9.87
N GLU A 76 -9.57 -3.97 -8.67
CA GLU A 76 -10.10 -5.15 -8.00
C GLU A 76 -10.87 -4.78 -6.73
N THR A 77 -11.78 -5.66 -6.30
CA THR A 77 -12.54 -5.50 -5.04
C THR A 77 -12.09 -6.47 -3.95
N THR A 78 -11.24 -7.44 -4.30
CA THR A 78 -10.74 -8.43 -3.35
C THR A 78 -9.43 -7.94 -2.72
N SER A 79 -9.41 -7.86 -1.39
CA SER A 79 -8.22 -7.45 -0.64
C SER A 79 -7.45 -8.63 -0.07
N ALA A 80 -6.12 -8.49 -0.01
CA ALA A 80 -5.23 -9.35 0.76
C ALA A 80 -4.88 -8.68 2.09
N LYS A 81 -4.70 -9.48 3.15
CA LYS A 81 -4.24 -9.01 4.46
C LYS A 81 -2.82 -9.49 4.70
N VAL A 82 -1.96 -8.60 5.17
CA VAL A 82 -0.56 -8.90 5.50
C VAL A 82 -0.30 -8.42 6.92
N ALA A 83 0.36 -9.23 7.74
CA ALA A 83 0.78 -8.82 9.08
C ALA A 83 1.80 -7.66 8.98
N TRP A 84 1.68 -6.69 9.87
CA TRP A 84 2.64 -5.59 9.97
C TRP A 84 3.67 -5.92 11.05
N ASP A 85 4.85 -6.34 10.60
CA ASP A 85 5.97 -6.70 11.48
C ASP A 85 6.97 -5.54 11.67
N PHE A 86 6.59 -4.32 11.26
CA PHE A 86 7.42 -3.12 11.39
C PHE A 86 7.00 -2.26 12.59
N GLN A 87 7.80 -1.23 12.86
CA GLN A 87 7.54 -0.26 13.92
C GLN A 87 6.20 0.48 13.70
N PRO A 88 5.60 1.07 14.75
CA PRO A 88 4.45 1.95 14.61
C PRO A 88 4.70 3.09 13.62
N VAL A 89 3.63 3.53 12.96
CA VAL A 89 3.69 4.58 11.93
C VAL A 89 3.30 5.92 12.55
N LEU A 90 3.99 6.99 12.16
CA LEU A 90 3.56 8.35 12.47
C LEU A 90 2.25 8.63 11.72
N LEU A 91 1.17 8.84 12.45
CA LEU A 91 -0.15 9.08 11.86
C LEU A 91 -0.19 10.47 11.21
N GLN A 92 -0.48 10.51 9.91
CA GLN A 92 -0.59 11.73 9.11
C GLN A 92 -1.88 11.75 8.28
N ASP A 93 -2.98 11.24 8.84
CA ASP A 93 -4.27 11.08 8.15
C ASP A 93 -4.98 12.41 7.83
N GLY A 94 -4.55 13.52 8.42
CA GLY A 94 -4.96 14.88 8.07
C GLY A 94 -3.96 15.68 7.21
N ALA A 95 -2.83 15.09 6.80
CA ALA A 95 -1.79 15.80 6.04
C ALA A 95 -2.14 15.90 4.55
N THR A 96 -1.81 17.03 3.92
CA THR A 96 -1.93 17.19 2.45
C THR A 96 -0.79 16.52 1.68
N HIS A 97 0.35 16.30 2.35
CA HIS A 97 1.54 15.66 1.80
C HIS A 97 2.16 14.73 2.86
N PRO A 98 1.51 13.58 3.17
CA PRO A 98 2.05 12.63 4.14
C PRO A 98 3.35 12.00 3.62
N GLY A 99 4.27 11.70 4.52
CA GLY A 99 5.48 10.94 4.19
C GLY A 99 5.24 9.42 4.18
N THR A 100 4.04 8.98 4.57
CA THR A 100 3.57 7.61 4.39
C THR A 100 2.61 7.56 3.20
N PHE A 101 2.96 6.78 2.17
CA PHE A 101 2.22 6.70 0.91
C PHE A 101 2.50 5.40 0.16
N VAL A 102 1.74 5.14 -0.90
CA VAL A 102 1.88 3.96 -1.76
C VAL A 102 2.30 4.32 -3.19
N GLY A 103 3.26 3.57 -3.74
CA GLY A 103 3.67 3.65 -5.14
C GLY A 103 2.79 2.83 -6.09
N PRO A 104 2.90 3.04 -7.41
CA PRO A 104 2.13 2.29 -8.39
C PRO A 104 2.63 0.85 -8.49
N VAL A 105 1.79 -0.02 -9.03
CA VAL A 105 2.19 -1.38 -9.36
C VAL A 105 3.26 -1.35 -10.45
N GLY A 106 4.30 -2.17 -10.29
CA GLY A 106 5.48 -2.17 -11.17
C GLY A 106 6.38 -0.94 -11.00
N GLY A 107 6.09 -0.04 -10.06
CA GLY A 107 7.01 1.01 -9.63
C GLY A 107 8.22 0.40 -8.92
N LYS A 108 9.42 0.93 -9.21
CA LYS A 108 10.62 0.66 -8.43
C LYS A 108 10.79 1.75 -7.38
#